data_AF-A0A6S7HE24-F1
#
_entry.id   AF-A0A6S7HE24-F1
#
_cell.length_a   1.000
_cell.length_b   1.000
_cell.length_c   1.000
_cell.angle_alpha   90.00
_cell.angle_beta   90.00
_cell.angle_gamma   90.00
#
_symmetry.space_group_name_H-M   'P 1'
#
loop_
_entity.id
_entity.type
_entity.pdbx_description
1 polymer ?
#
loop_
_entity_poly.entity_id
_entity_poly.type
_entity_poly.pdbx_seq_one_letter_code
_entity_poly.pdbx_strand_id
1 'polypeptide(L)'
;RCHLYPIIGSPCSSLHAVNSGIWRLDQKQLSFNFKVQLPYDKDISGRQYELLRNIVKQPHSRETVSTILSLNKAVRERCPVLDEVIIDLVMEALEKCELETSLENIRFLWQRLCGIGISYVMFNLLNFSAIISALSEKHNYNPKGSCTMYD
;
A
#
# COMPACT_ATOMS: atom_id res chain seq x y z
N ARG A 1 -10.79 -2.26 14.85
CA ARG A 1 -10.86 -2.34 13.36
C ARG A 1 -9.49 -2.22 12.70
N CYS A 2 -8.54 -1.52 13.30
CA CYS A 2 -7.23 -1.21 12.73
C CYS A 2 -6.36 -2.45 12.43
N HIS A 3 -6.66 -3.60 13.03
CA HIS A 3 -5.95 -4.88 12.81
C HIS A 3 -6.79 -5.91 12.04
N LEU A 4 -7.95 -5.52 11.50
CA LEU A 4 -8.77 -6.40 10.67
C LEU A 4 -8.50 -6.07 9.20
N TYR A 5 -8.18 -7.10 8.41
CA TYR A 5 -7.84 -6.95 6.99
C TYR A 5 -8.80 -7.77 6.12
N PRO A 6 -9.34 -7.19 5.03
CA PRO A 6 -10.18 -7.95 4.12
C PRO A 6 -9.33 -8.94 3.30
N ILE A 7 -9.91 -10.10 3.01
CA ILE A 7 -9.35 -11.09 2.09
C ILE A 7 -9.87 -10.79 0.68
N ILE A 8 -8.98 -10.49 -0.25
CA ILE A 8 -9.29 -10.15 -1.64
C ILE A 8 -9.48 -11.43 -2.46
N GLY A 9 -10.50 -11.46 -3.32
CA GLY A 9 -10.74 -12.55 -4.27
C GLY A 9 -11.81 -13.56 -3.88
N SER A 10 -12.48 -13.40 -2.72
CA SER A 10 -13.67 -14.18 -2.39
C SER A 10 -14.93 -13.54 -3.01
N PRO A 11 -15.62 -14.22 -3.95
CA PRO A 11 -16.78 -13.66 -4.66
C PRO A 11 -17.94 -13.26 -3.73
N CYS A 12 -18.04 -13.83 -2.52
CA CYS A 12 -19.13 -13.58 -1.58
C CYS A 12 -18.81 -12.58 -0.45
N SER A 13 -17.56 -12.17 -0.23
CA SER A 13 -17.20 -11.35 0.95
C SER A 13 -16.48 -10.04 0.64
N SER A 14 -15.56 -10.02 -0.34
CA SER A 14 -14.77 -8.81 -0.60
C SER A 14 -15.57 -7.74 -1.33
N LEU A 15 -16.40 -8.13 -2.31
CA LEU A 15 -17.24 -7.19 -3.05
C LEU A 15 -18.34 -6.61 -2.15
N HIS A 16 -19.06 -7.43 -1.38
CA HIS A 16 -20.16 -6.93 -0.56
C HIS A 16 -19.68 -6.03 0.58
N ALA A 17 -18.62 -6.40 1.33
CA ALA A 17 -18.11 -5.59 2.44
C ALA A 17 -17.43 -4.28 1.99
N VAL A 18 -16.72 -4.31 0.86
CA VAL A 18 -16.09 -3.12 0.29
C VAL A 18 -17.14 -2.19 -0.35
N ASN A 19 -18.15 -2.75 -1.03
CA ASN A 19 -19.28 -1.97 -1.55
C ASN A 19 -20.23 -1.46 -0.45
N SER A 20 -20.29 -2.13 0.69
CA SER A 20 -21.06 -1.69 1.87
C SER A 20 -20.45 -0.48 2.58
N GLY A 21 -19.29 0.01 2.13
CA GLY A 21 -18.66 1.21 2.66
C GLY A 21 -17.85 1.03 3.93
N ILE A 22 -17.74 -0.20 4.43
CA ILE A 22 -17.11 -0.52 5.73
C ILE A 22 -15.61 -0.21 5.73
N TRP A 23 -14.97 -0.42 4.58
CA TRP A 23 -13.53 -0.22 4.38
C TRP A 23 -13.20 1.07 3.62
N ARG A 24 -14.17 1.96 3.39
CA ARG A 24 -13.93 3.18 2.61
C ARG A 24 -13.08 4.16 3.40
N LEU A 25 -12.03 4.64 2.76
CA LEU A 25 -11.09 5.61 3.29
C LEU A 25 -11.17 6.89 2.48
N ASP A 26 -10.94 8.01 3.14
CA ASP A 26 -10.70 9.28 2.45
C ASP A 26 -9.33 9.26 1.77
N GLN A 27 -9.24 9.72 0.52
CA GLN A 27 -7.99 9.72 -0.24
C GLN A 27 -6.96 10.69 0.32
N LYS A 28 -7.39 11.81 0.94
CA LYS A 28 -6.48 12.85 1.44
C LYS A 28 -5.93 12.53 2.82
N GLN A 29 -6.80 12.09 3.73
CA GLN A 29 -6.40 11.80 5.12
C GLN A 29 -6.11 10.32 5.38
N LEU A 30 -6.55 9.42 4.50
CA LEU A 30 -6.48 7.97 4.70
C LEU A 30 -7.16 7.51 6.00
N SER A 31 -8.15 8.27 6.47
CA SER A 31 -8.95 7.98 7.64
C SER A 31 -10.30 7.40 7.24
N PHE A 32 -10.94 6.69 8.16
CA PHE A 32 -12.33 6.27 7.98
C PHE A 32 -13.25 7.48 8.04
N ASN A 33 -14.20 7.56 7.12
CA ASN A 33 -15.22 8.59 7.15
C ASN A 33 -16.37 8.16 8.08
N PHE A 34 -16.40 8.71 9.29
CA PHE A 34 -17.45 8.44 10.28
C PHE A 34 -18.63 9.39 10.08
N LYS A 35 -19.84 8.83 9.93
CA LYS A 35 -21.08 9.61 9.71
C LYS A 35 -21.50 10.47 10.90
N VAL A 36 -21.02 10.16 12.10
CA VAL A 36 -21.39 10.84 13.33
C VAL A 36 -20.11 11.30 14.01
N GLN A 37 -20.06 12.55 14.45
CA GLN A 37 -18.92 13.09 15.19
C GLN A 37 -18.99 12.61 16.65
N LEU A 38 -18.56 11.37 16.88
CA LEU A 38 -18.30 10.86 18.22
C LEU A 38 -16.80 10.97 18.54
N PRO A 39 -16.42 11.11 19.82
CA PRO A 39 -15.04 10.96 20.24
C PRO A 39 -14.61 9.51 20.06
N TYR A 40 -14.14 9.20 18.85
CA TYR A 40 -13.61 7.89 18.50
C TYR A 40 -12.19 7.70 19.07
N ASP A 41 -11.82 6.46 19.32
CA ASP A 41 -10.46 6.13 19.71
C ASP A 41 -9.45 6.65 18.67
N LYS A 42 -8.30 7.14 19.16
CA LYS A 42 -7.26 7.74 18.31
C LYS A 42 -6.78 6.76 17.23
N ASP A 43 -6.81 5.47 17.52
CA ASP A 43 -6.36 4.41 16.60
C ASP A 43 -7.24 4.27 15.36
N ILE A 44 -8.54 4.53 15.48
CA ILE A 44 -9.50 4.47 14.36
C ILE A 44 -9.67 5.82 13.66
N SER A 45 -9.37 6.92 14.35
CA SER A 45 -9.36 8.27 13.77
C SER A 45 -8.07 8.58 13.00
N GLY A 46 -7.00 7.80 13.22
CA GLY A 46 -5.71 7.98 12.57
C GLY A 46 -5.64 7.49 11.12
N ARG A 47 -4.52 7.78 10.46
CA ARG A 47 -4.20 7.36 9.08
C ARG A 47 -4.09 5.83 8.99
N GLN A 48 -4.98 5.20 8.24
CA GLN A 48 -5.06 3.74 8.08
C GLN A 48 -4.10 3.22 7.00
N TYR A 49 -2.82 3.54 7.16
CA TYR A 49 -1.78 3.16 6.20
C TYR A 49 -1.55 1.64 6.14
N GLU A 50 -1.54 0.96 7.29
CA GLU A 50 -1.33 -0.50 7.35
C GLU A 50 -2.44 -1.27 6.63
N LEU A 51 -3.69 -0.82 6.74
CA LEU A 51 -4.81 -1.40 6.03
C LEU A 51 -4.58 -1.34 4.51
N LEU A 52 -4.25 -0.15 3.98
CA LEU A 52 -3.99 0.01 2.55
C LEU A 52 -2.81 -0.85 2.10
N ARG A 53 -1.71 -0.86 2.89
CA ARG A 53 -0.53 -1.68 2.61
C ARG A 53 -0.84 -3.17 2.52
N ASN A 54 -1.61 -3.70 3.48
CA ASN A 54 -1.98 -5.11 3.50
C ASN A 54 -2.94 -5.50 2.37
N ILE A 55 -3.78 -4.57 1.91
CA ILE A 55 -4.65 -4.78 0.75
C ILE A 55 -3.82 -4.77 -0.53
N VAL A 56 -2.92 -3.81 -0.72
CA VAL A 56 -2.06 -3.73 -1.90
C VAL A 56 -1.17 -4.96 -2.04
N LYS A 57 -0.67 -5.52 -0.92
CA LYS A 57 0.12 -6.78 -0.89
C LYS A 57 -0.60 -7.98 -1.49
N GLN A 58 -1.93 -8.01 -1.45
CA GLN A 58 -2.71 -9.15 -1.93
C GLN A 58 -2.83 -9.14 -3.46
N PRO A 59 -2.88 -10.32 -4.10
CA PRO A 59 -3.09 -10.41 -5.54
C PRO A 59 -4.47 -9.87 -5.93
N HIS A 60 -4.59 -9.33 -7.14
CA HIS A 60 -5.84 -8.75 -7.67
C HIS A 60 -6.44 -7.62 -6.80
N SER A 61 -5.60 -6.90 -6.04
CA SER A 61 -6.05 -5.85 -5.12
C SER A 61 -6.61 -4.60 -5.80
N ARG A 62 -6.38 -4.41 -7.10
CA ARG A 62 -6.69 -3.19 -7.85
C ARG A 62 -8.13 -2.71 -7.69
N GLU A 63 -9.14 -3.53 -7.97
CA GLU A 63 -10.54 -3.07 -7.86
C GLU A 63 -10.90 -2.71 -6.41
N THR A 64 -10.35 -3.47 -5.46
CA THR A 64 -10.58 -3.28 -4.03
C THR A 64 -10.01 -1.95 -3.57
N VAL A 65 -8.75 -1.65 -3.95
CA VAL A 65 -8.09 -0.37 -3.63
C VAL A 65 -8.82 0.80 -4.27
N SER A 66 -9.23 0.69 -5.54
CA SER A 66 -10.03 1.73 -6.21
C SER A 66 -11.35 1.99 -5.49
N THR A 67 -12.00 0.95 -4.97
CA THR A 67 -13.29 1.09 -4.27
C THR A 67 -13.10 1.65 -2.85
N ILE A 68 -12.06 1.21 -2.15
CA ILE A 68 -11.72 1.67 -0.79
C ILE A 68 -11.34 3.15 -0.79
N LEU A 69 -10.47 3.56 -1.72
CA LEU A 69 -10.06 4.95 -1.87
C LEU A 69 -11.11 5.81 -2.60
N SER A 70 -12.26 5.22 -2.96
CA SER A 70 -13.33 5.89 -3.72
C SER A 70 -12.85 6.57 -5.01
N LEU A 71 -11.81 6.01 -5.65
CA LEU A 71 -11.20 6.58 -6.85
C LEU A 71 -12.20 6.53 -7.99
N ASN A 72 -12.38 7.68 -8.65
CA ASN A 72 -13.27 7.75 -9.79
C ASN A 72 -12.66 7.01 -10.99
N LYS A 73 -13.29 5.88 -11.36
CA LYS A 73 -12.86 5.04 -12.49
C LYS A 73 -12.84 5.79 -13.83
N ALA A 74 -13.66 6.84 -13.98
CA ALA A 74 -13.72 7.63 -15.20
C ALA A 74 -12.55 8.62 -15.33
N VAL A 75 -12.05 9.15 -14.21
CA VAL A 75 -11.04 10.23 -14.19
C VAL A 75 -9.61 9.69 -14.04
N ARG A 76 -9.44 8.39 -13.72
CA ARG A 76 -8.14 7.76 -13.43
C ARG A 76 -7.29 8.63 -12.50
N GLU A 77 -7.89 9.03 -11.39
CA GLU A 77 -7.29 9.96 -10.44
C GLU A 77 -6.07 9.33 -9.75
N ARG A 78 -4.97 10.09 -9.71
CA ARG A 78 -3.71 9.65 -9.08
C ARG A 78 -3.84 9.71 -7.56
N CYS A 79 -3.35 8.69 -6.87
CA CYS A 79 -3.24 8.67 -5.41
C CYS A 79 -1.76 8.62 -5.01
N PRO A 80 -1.17 9.73 -4.51
CA PRO A 80 0.26 9.77 -4.15
C PRO A 80 0.59 8.79 -3.02
N VAL A 81 -0.37 8.44 -2.16
CA VAL A 81 -0.13 7.45 -1.11
C VAL A 81 0.10 6.05 -1.66
N LEU A 82 -0.43 5.72 -2.85
CA LEU A 82 -0.08 4.46 -3.50
C LEU A 82 1.39 4.42 -3.90
N ASP A 83 1.96 5.55 -4.31
CA ASP A 83 3.40 5.64 -4.61
C ASP A 83 4.21 5.29 -3.36
N GLU A 84 3.86 5.86 -2.20
CA GLU A 84 4.50 5.56 -0.89
C GLU A 84 4.39 4.07 -0.52
N VAL A 85 3.19 3.49 -0.66
CA VAL A 85 2.96 2.07 -0.34
C VAL A 85 3.80 1.16 -1.23
N ILE A 86 3.89 1.45 -2.53
CA ILE A 86 4.70 0.65 -3.45
C ILE A 86 6.18 0.74 -3.11
N ILE A 87 6.69 1.93 -2.78
CA ILE A 87 8.08 2.11 -2.34
C ILE A 87 8.36 1.28 -1.09
N ASP A 88 7.48 1.31 -0.09
CA ASP A 88 7.64 0.53 1.13
C ASP A 88 7.58 -0.99 0.90
N LEU A 89 6.83 -1.44 -0.10
CA LEU A 89 6.80 -2.85 -0.49
C LEU A 89 8.07 -3.28 -1.22
N VAL A 90 8.64 -2.41 -2.05
CA VAL A 90 9.93 -2.64 -2.71
C VAL A 90 11.05 -2.69 -1.68
N MET A 91 11.07 -1.78 -0.70
CA MET A 91 12.04 -1.80 0.40
C MET A 91 11.92 -3.07 1.24
N GLU A 92 10.70 -3.51 1.61
CA GLU A 92 10.51 -4.78 2.33
C GLU A 92 11.01 -5.98 1.51
N ALA A 93 10.81 -5.97 0.18
CA ALA A 93 11.34 -7.04 -0.67
C ALA A 93 12.86 -7.02 -0.78
N LEU A 94 13.48 -5.84 -0.80
CA LEU A 94 14.94 -5.69 -0.76
C LEU A 94 15.52 -6.21 0.56
N GLU A 95 14.93 -5.85 1.70
CA GLU A 95 15.34 -6.39 3.02
C GLU A 95 15.19 -7.91 3.08
N LYS A 96 14.10 -8.44 2.52
CA LYS A 96 13.88 -9.89 2.43
C LYS A 96 14.86 -10.60 1.50
N CYS A 97 15.35 -9.94 0.46
CA CYS A 97 16.43 -10.51 -0.36
C CYS A 97 17.70 -10.75 0.43
N GLU A 98 18.02 -9.89 1.40
CA GLU A 98 19.23 -10.05 2.24
C GLU A 98 19.07 -11.20 3.26
N LEU A 99 17.84 -11.50 3.69
CA LEU A 99 17.55 -12.47 4.76
C LEU A 99 17.12 -13.85 4.26
N GLU A 100 16.49 -13.95 3.09
CA GLU A 100 15.86 -15.17 2.60
C GLU A 100 16.87 -16.05 1.85
N THR A 101 17.05 -17.29 2.32
CA THR A 101 17.98 -18.25 1.69
C THR A 101 17.38 -18.91 0.44
N SER A 102 16.05 -18.91 0.29
CA SER A 102 15.36 -19.50 -0.85
C SER A 102 15.18 -18.51 -2.01
N LEU A 103 15.89 -18.76 -3.11
CA LEU A 103 15.76 -17.97 -4.34
C LEU A 103 14.36 -18.04 -4.95
N GLU A 104 13.61 -19.13 -4.73
CA GLU A 104 12.24 -19.28 -5.21
C GLU A 104 11.30 -18.31 -4.49
N ASN A 105 11.44 -18.17 -3.17
CA ASN A 105 10.65 -17.24 -2.37
C ASN A 105 10.91 -15.79 -2.81
N ILE A 106 12.19 -15.42 -2.99
CA ILE A 106 12.58 -14.10 -3.50
C ILE A 106 11.96 -13.87 -4.88
N ARG A 107 12.07 -14.83 -5.79
CA ARG A 107 11.51 -14.73 -7.14
C ARG A 107 10.00 -14.55 -7.13
N PHE A 108 9.25 -15.28 -6.30
CA PHE A 108 7.80 -15.10 -6.17
C PHE A 108 7.42 -13.74 -5.60
N LEU A 109 8.18 -13.23 -4.61
CA LEU A 109 7.97 -11.90 -4.04
C LEU A 109 8.12 -10.82 -5.12
N TRP A 110 9.22 -10.84 -5.87
CA TRP A 110 9.47 -9.87 -6.94
C TRP A 110 8.49 -10.02 -8.10
N GLN A 111 8.15 -11.24 -8.49
CA GLN A 111 7.15 -11.47 -9.53
C GLN A 111 5.79 -10.86 -9.14
N ARG A 112 5.38 -11.01 -7.87
CA ARG A 112 4.16 -10.40 -7.37
C ARG A 112 4.25 -8.86 -7.37
N LEU A 113 5.37 -8.30 -6.91
CA LEU A 113 5.58 -6.85 -6.92
C LEU A 113 5.56 -6.27 -8.33
N CYS A 114 6.22 -6.92 -9.29
CA CYS A 114 6.19 -6.51 -10.69
C CYS A 114 4.77 -6.58 -11.25
N GLY A 115 4.01 -7.65 -10.95
CA GLY A 115 2.61 -7.77 -11.37
C GLY A 115 1.73 -6.64 -10.81
N ILE A 116 1.89 -6.30 -9.53
CA ILE A 116 1.19 -5.16 -8.91
C ILE A 116 1.62 -3.85 -9.56
N GLY A 117 2.92 -3.57 -9.68
CA GLY A 117 3.45 -2.33 -10.25
C GLY A 117 2.96 -2.09 -11.68
N ILE A 118 3.06 -3.10 -12.55
CA ILE A 118 2.57 -3.02 -13.94
C ILE A 118 1.06 -2.76 -13.97
N SER A 119 0.29 -3.47 -13.15
CA SER A 119 -1.16 -3.29 -13.10
C SER A 119 -1.54 -1.87 -12.68
N TYR A 120 -0.83 -1.27 -11.73
CA TYR A 120 -1.17 0.07 -11.25
C TYR A 120 -0.67 1.19 -12.18
N VAL A 121 0.50 1.02 -12.81
CA VAL A 121 1.02 1.96 -13.83
C VAL A 121 0.12 1.98 -15.07
N MET A 122 -0.33 0.82 -15.56
CA MET A 122 -1.26 0.71 -16.71
C MET A 122 -2.57 1.49 -16.50
N PHE A 123 -2.99 1.67 -15.24
CA PHE A 123 -4.24 2.34 -14.88
C PHE A 123 -4.02 3.80 -14.44
N ASN A 124 -2.83 4.36 -14.62
CA ASN A 124 -2.43 5.71 -14.20
C ASN A 124 -2.58 5.97 -12.69
N LEU A 125 -2.60 4.92 -11.88
CA LEU A 125 -2.68 5.04 -10.41
C LEU A 125 -1.33 5.39 -9.78
N LEU A 126 -0.23 5.08 -10.49
CA LEU A 126 1.15 5.30 -10.07
C LEU A 126 1.87 6.17 -11.10
N ASN A 127 2.82 6.97 -10.63
CA ASN A 127 3.78 7.62 -11.52
C ASN A 127 5.17 7.03 -11.31
N PHE A 128 5.65 6.31 -12.32
CA PHE A 128 6.94 5.66 -12.29
C PHE A 128 8.09 6.65 -12.02
N SER A 129 8.07 7.84 -12.63
CA SER A 129 9.13 8.85 -12.44
C SER A 129 9.19 9.34 -10.99
N ALA A 130 8.03 9.52 -10.35
CA ALA A 130 7.96 9.91 -8.95
C ALA A 130 8.43 8.79 -8.02
N ILE A 131 8.05 7.54 -8.30
CA ILE A 131 8.48 6.37 -7.53
C ILE A 131 10.00 6.22 -7.57
N ILE A 132 10.60 6.29 -8.75
CA ILE A 132 12.05 6.14 -8.90
C ILE A 132 12.81 7.27 -8.20
N SER A 133 12.32 8.51 -8.30
CA SER A 133 12.93 9.66 -7.62
C SER A 133 12.84 9.53 -6.10
N ALA A 134 11.68 9.12 -5.57
CA ALA A 134 11.50 8.92 -4.13
C ALA A 134 12.28 7.70 -3.62
N LEU A 135 12.42 6.64 -4.42
CA LEU A 135 13.20 5.47 -4.06
C LEU A 135 14.70 5.78 -4.06
N SER A 136 15.20 6.55 -5.03
CA SER A 136 16.61 6.96 -5.05
C SER A 136 16.94 7.88 -3.88
N GLU A 137 16.05 8.81 -3.51
CA GLU A 137 16.17 9.65 -2.33
C GLU A 137 16.18 8.81 -1.05
N LYS A 138 15.23 7.87 -0.90
CA LYS A 138 15.14 6.98 0.28
C LYS A 138 16.33 6.04 0.40
N HIS A 139 16.88 5.55 -0.72
CA HIS A 139 18.10 4.75 -0.73
C HIS A 139 19.34 5.59 -0.37
N ASN A 140 19.47 6.80 -0.93
CA ASN A 140 20.57 7.71 -0.61
C ASN A 140 20.53 8.21 0.84
N TYR A 141 19.33 8.29 1.44
CA TYR A 141 19.13 8.60 2.86
C TYR A 141 19.30 7.38 3.78
N ASN A 142 19.78 6.22 3.30
CA ASN A 142 20.15 5.11 4.16
C ASN A 142 21.68 5.10 4.39
N PRO A 143 22.22 5.91 5.33
CA PRO A 143 23.60 5.78 5.76
C PRO A 143 23.73 4.50 6.59
N LYS A 144 24.07 3.37 5.98
CA LYS A 144 24.89 2.38 6.68
C LYS A 144 26.22 3.08 7.01
N GLY A 145 26.35 3.64 8.22
CA GLY A 145 27.65 4.00 8.82
C GLY A 145 27.87 5.46 9.22
N SER A 146 27.25 5.91 10.31
CA SER A 146 27.76 7.00 11.17
C SER A 146 27.20 6.69 12.57
N CYS A 147 27.92 6.26 13.61
CA CYS A 147 29.33 6.36 13.97
C CYS A 147 29.73 5.08 14.72
N THR A 148 30.76 4.38 14.24
CA THR A 148 31.78 3.82 15.14
C THR A 148 33.03 4.65 14.90
N MET A 149 33.15 5.76 15.63
CA MET A 149 34.47 6.31 15.94
C MET A 149 34.70 6.02 17.41
N TYR A 150 35.80 5.31 17.64
CA TYR A 150 36.53 5.31 18.88
C TYR A 150 36.75 6.76 19.35
N ASP A 151 36.40 7.02 20.60
CA ASP A 151 37.26 7.68 21.58
C ASP A 151 36.93 7.10 22.96
#